data_AF-Q26D20-F1
#
_entry.id   AF-Q26D20-F1
#
_cell.length_a   1.000
_cell.length_b   1.000
_cell.length_c   1.000
_cell.angle_alpha   90.00
_cell.angle_beta   90.00
_cell.angle_gamma   90.00
#
_symmetry.space_group_name_H-M   'P 1'
#
loop_
_entity.id
_entity.type
_entity.pdbx_description
1 polymer ?
#
loop_
_entity_poly.entity_id
_entity_poly.type
_entity_poly.pdbx_seq_one_letter_code
_entity_poly.pdbx_strand_id
1 'polypeptide(L)'
;MIKLLYYPALYFFILFVQYFIIYIFSKDVKISFLKDNLLSMLLASIFLGGIMNIFSKYFEFFDNKVLFYITLAITIYGFWFIINPLLNVIFSKKHLRDYNIENQLKMENQNFKVYFTDKMSSNAIATGIIPFYKIIIISKNLKSSLNDAELKAIIYHEIGHHKKNHIFTMYILNVIIFTTYLYGYSWLSDYEFQSKFYEGLSVFLSGAMFGLACYYIPNKILYFLEYQADSFSASINDKESMIKALISLDKLTDGKLTKGNINHPNLEKRIANLEN
;
A
#
# COMPACT_ATOMS: atom_id res chain seq x y z
N MET A 1 5.03 18.83 29.50
CA MET A 1 3.91 17.96 29.09
C MET A 1 3.37 18.30 27.69
N ILE A 2 3.06 19.57 27.41
CA ILE A 2 2.50 20.02 26.10
C ILE A 2 3.41 19.70 24.90
N LYS A 3 4.74 19.85 25.02
CA LYS A 3 5.69 19.50 23.94
C LYS A 3 5.68 18.00 23.58
N LEU A 4 5.47 17.11 24.56
CA LEU A 4 5.50 15.66 24.33
C LEU A 4 4.28 15.17 23.51
N LEU A 5 3.17 15.89 23.59
CA LEU A 5 1.93 15.56 22.86
C LEU A 5 1.88 16.17 21.46
N TYR A 6 2.83 17.05 21.10
CA TYR A 6 2.83 17.73 19.81
C TYR A 6 2.89 16.75 18.64
N TYR A 7 3.93 15.92 18.55
CA TYR A 7 4.04 14.95 17.45
C TYR A 7 2.92 13.90 17.47
N PRO A 8 2.54 13.30 18.63
CA PRO A 8 1.37 12.42 18.66
C PRO A 8 0.10 13.07 18.14
N ALA A 9 -0.20 14.32 18.50
CA ALA A 9 -1.35 15.05 17.98
C ALA A 9 -1.24 15.31 16.47
N LEU A 10 -0.04 15.64 15.99
CA LEU A 10 0.23 15.83 14.56
C LEU A 10 -0.01 14.54 13.76
N TYR A 11 0.52 13.40 14.21
CA TYR A 11 0.26 12.11 13.56
C TYR A 11 -1.22 11.74 13.59
N PHE A 12 -1.89 11.97 14.72
CA PHE A 12 -3.32 11.69 14.81
C PHE A 12 -4.10 12.51 13.78
N PHE A 13 -3.79 13.79 13.65
CA PHE A 13 -4.40 14.65 12.63
C PHE A 13 -4.09 14.18 11.21
N ILE A 14 -2.83 13.88 10.88
CA ILE A 14 -2.42 13.38 9.56
C ILE A 14 -3.18 12.10 9.21
N LEU A 15 -3.17 11.11 10.11
CA LEU A 15 -3.85 9.85 9.90
C LEU A 15 -5.37 10.07 9.79
N PHE A 16 -5.96 10.90 10.65
CA PHE A 16 -7.38 11.21 10.59
C PHE A 16 -7.78 11.80 9.25
N VAL A 17 -7.03 12.78 8.74
CA VAL A 17 -7.27 13.36 7.42
C VAL A 17 -7.15 12.30 6.32
N GLN A 18 -6.13 11.43 6.37
CA GLN A 18 -5.98 10.35 5.38
C GLN A 18 -7.16 9.36 5.38
N TYR A 19 -7.56 8.87 6.56
CA TYR A 19 -8.71 7.99 6.70
C TYR A 19 -10.02 8.68 6.29
N PHE A 20 -10.17 9.97 6.60
CA PHE A 20 -11.33 10.77 6.23
C PHE A 20 -11.43 11.00 4.72
N ILE A 21 -10.30 11.27 4.05
CA ILE A 21 -10.22 11.35 2.58
C ILE A 21 -10.63 10.00 1.97
N ILE A 22 -10.09 8.88 2.48
CA ILE A 22 -10.49 7.54 2.01
C ILE A 22 -12.01 7.35 2.14
N TYR A 23 -12.60 7.74 3.28
CA TYR A 23 -14.04 7.67 3.49
C TYR A 23 -14.84 8.52 2.48
N ILE A 24 -14.45 9.78 2.25
CA ILE A 24 -15.17 10.68 1.32
C ILE A 24 -15.11 10.16 -0.12
N PHE A 25 -13.95 9.69 -0.57
CA PHE A 25 -13.72 9.35 -1.98
C PHE A 25 -14.00 7.88 -2.31
N SER A 26 -14.26 7.03 -1.31
CA SER A 26 -14.59 5.61 -1.54
C SER A 26 -16.10 5.38 -1.48
N LYS A 27 -16.68 4.94 -2.60
CA LYS A 27 -18.13 4.72 -2.73
C LYS A 27 -18.71 3.68 -1.76
N ASP A 28 -17.90 2.71 -1.32
CA ASP A 28 -18.35 1.54 -0.55
C ASP A 28 -17.93 1.57 0.92
N VAL A 29 -17.32 2.67 1.38
CA VAL A 29 -16.78 2.78 2.75
C VAL A 29 -17.83 3.44 3.65
N LYS A 30 -18.32 2.68 4.63
CA LYS A 30 -19.25 3.20 5.66
C LYS A 30 -18.50 4.01 6.70
N ILE A 31 -19.18 4.94 7.37
CA ILE A 31 -18.59 5.74 8.47
C ILE A 31 -18.05 4.88 9.64
N SER A 32 -18.55 3.66 9.81
CA SER A 32 -17.99 2.70 10.77
C SER A 32 -16.52 2.41 10.53
N PHE A 33 -16.02 2.54 9.29
CA PHE A 33 -14.61 2.40 8.95
C PHE A 33 -13.70 3.35 9.77
N LEU A 34 -14.11 4.61 9.96
CA LEU A 34 -13.37 5.57 10.79
C LEU A 34 -13.36 5.14 12.25
N LYS A 35 -14.49 4.63 12.76
CA LYS A 35 -14.60 4.12 14.14
C LYS A 35 -13.76 2.87 14.35
N ASP A 36 -13.78 1.95 13.39
CA ASP A 36 -13.05 0.69 13.43
C ASP A 36 -11.53 0.91 13.43
N ASN A 37 -11.05 1.99 12.80
CA ASN A 37 -9.62 2.36 12.75
C ASN A 37 -9.21 3.40 13.81
N LEU A 38 -10.12 3.92 14.63
CA LEU A 38 -9.79 4.97 15.59
C LEU A 38 -8.73 4.52 16.60
N LEU A 39 -8.84 3.28 17.10
CA LEU A 39 -7.87 2.73 18.04
C LEU A 39 -6.49 2.53 17.39
N SER A 40 -6.43 2.02 16.16
CA SER A 40 -5.16 1.84 15.45
C SER A 40 -4.49 3.18 15.16
N MET A 41 -5.28 4.20 14.78
CA MET A 41 -4.80 5.58 14.61
C MET A 41 -4.23 6.15 15.91
N LEU A 42 -4.94 6.02 17.03
CA LEU A 42 -4.46 6.51 18.34
C LEU A 42 -3.14 5.84 18.76
N LEU A 43 -3.09 4.51 18.69
CA LEU A 43 -1.89 3.74 19.06
C LEU A 43 -0.70 4.08 18.15
N ALA A 44 -0.93 4.15 16.84
CA ALA A 44 0.11 4.53 15.89
C ALA A 44 0.60 5.97 16.13
N SER A 45 -0.31 6.89 16.45
CA SER A 45 0.04 8.29 16.70
C SER A 45 0.91 8.45 17.95
N ILE A 46 0.59 7.73 19.03
CA ILE A 46 1.42 7.71 20.25
C ILE A 46 2.80 7.11 19.93
N PHE A 47 2.84 5.99 19.22
CA PHE A 47 4.10 5.30 18.90
C PHE A 47 4.99 6.14 17.96
N LEU A 48 4.48 6.56 16.81
CA LEU A 48 5.22 7.34 15.82
C LEU A 48 5.56 8.74 16.32
N GLY A 49 4.63 9.38 17.05
CA GLY A 49 4.89 10.64 17.71
C GLY A 49 5.95 10.52 18.81
N GLY A 50 6.00 9.40 19.53
CA GLY A 50 7.08 9.07 20.46
C GLY A 50 8.43 8.96 19.76
N ILE A 51 8.50 8.26 18.63
CA ILE A 51 9.71 8.18 17.79
C ILE A 51 10.15 9.59 17.37
N MET A 52 9.23 10.42 16.88
CA MET A 52 9.57 11.80 16.48
C MET A 52 9.99 12.68 17.66
N ASN A 53 9.41 12.52 18.85
CA ASN A 53 9.86 13.24 20.05
C ASN A 53 11.28 12.84 20.47
N ILE A 54 11.60 11.54 20.45
CA ILE A 54 12.95 11.04 20.75
C ILE A 54 13.91 11.59 19.70
N PHE A 55 13.54 11.46 18.44
CA PHE A 55 14.32 11.97 17.32
C PHE A 55 14.57 13.48 17.47
N SER A 56 13.52 14.28 17.67
CA SER A 56 13.64 15.74 17.80
C SER A 56 14.46 16.16 19.01
N LYS A 57 14.49 15.37 20.10
CA LYS A 57 15.22 15.69 21.34
C LYS A 57 16.70 15.34 21.27
N TYR A 58 17.04 14.20 20.69
CA TYR A 58 18.43 13.71 20.66
C TYR A 58 19.18 14.09 19.38
N PHE A 59 18.45 14.47 18.34
CA PHE A 59 19.03 14.93 17.07
C PHE A 59 18.87 16.44 16.88
N GLU A 60 18.66 17.23 17.95
CA GLU A 60 18.73 18.71 17.92
C GLU A 60 20.06 19.22 17.35
N PHE A 61 21.13 18.40 17.44
CA PHE A 61 22.43 18.69 16.83
C PHE A 61 22.41 18.69 15.29
N PHE A 62 21.46 17.99 14.67
CA PHE A 62 21.26 18.01 13.22
C PHE A 62 20.20 19.06 12.89
N ASP A 63 20.62 20.32 12.71
CA ASP A 63 19.81 21.38 12.08
C ASP A 63 19.67 21.13 10.57
N ASN A 64 19.30 19.91 10.19
CA ASN A 64 19.04 19.56 8.81
C ASN A 64 17.58 19.21 8.65
N LYS A 65 16.80 20.19 8.16
CA LYS A 65 15.40 20.05 7.73
C LYS A 65 15.19 18.76 6.91
N VAL A 66 16.17 18.32 6.11
CA VAL A 66 16.13 17.07 5.35
C VAL A 66 15.96 15.85 6.24
N LEU A 67 16.73 15.73 7.32
CA LEU A 67 16.69 14.54 8.19
C LEU A 67 15.35 14.45 8.95
N PHE A 68 14.79 15.61 9.33
CA PHE A 68 13.44 15.68 9.86
C PHE A 68 12.41 15.17 8.83
N TYR A 69 12.46 15.64 7.58
CA TYR A 69 11.53 15.20 6.53
C TYR A 69 11.70 13.73 6.17
N ILE A 70 12.93 13.20 6.15
CA ILE A 70 13.19 11.76 5.97
C ILE A 70 12.51 10.97 7.08
N THR A 71 12.69 11.37 8.35
CA THR A 71 12.11 10.66 9.50
C THR A 71 10.58 10.72 9.46
N LEU A 72 10.02 11.88 9.11
CA LEU A 72 8.58 12.05 8.92
C LEU A 72 8.05 11.16 7.79
N ALA A 73 8.73 11.09 6.64
CA ALA A 73 8.34 10.25 5.52
C ALA A 73 8.42 8.75 5.86
N ILE A 74 9.54 8.31 6.47
CA ILE A 74 9.76 6.92 6.91
C ILE A 74 8.65 6.45 7.84
N THR A 75 8.26 7.28 8.80
CA THR A 75 7.23 6.94 9.80
C THR A 75 5.82 6.95 9.21
N ILE A 76 5.46 7.93 8.36
CA ILE A 76 4.15 7.98 7.70
C ILE A 76 3.97 6.80 6.74
N TYR A 77 4.93 6.54 5.84
CA TYR A 77 4.83 5.39 4.95
C TYR A 77 5.03 4.07 5.70
N GLY A 78 5.81 4.07 6.77
CA GLY A 78 6.00 2.90 7.64
C GLY A 78 4.68 2.48 8.28
N PHE A 79 3.83 3.44 8.64
CA PHE A 79 2.47 3.13 9.07
C PHE A 79 1.70 2.35 8.01
N TRP A 80 1.60 2.87 6.79
CA TRP A 80 0.78 2.26 5.73
C TRP A 80 1.33 0.94 5.19
N PHE A 81 2.65 0.82 5.05
CA PHE A 81 3.31 -0.35 4.45
C PHE A 81 3.61 -1.46 5.45
N ILE A 82 3.76 -1.14 6.74
CA ILE A 82 4.23 -2.08 7.77
C ILE A 82 3.20 -2.20 8.90
N ILE A 83 2.92 -1.11 9.61
CA ILE A 83 2.14 -1.14 10.85
C ILE A 83 0.69 -1.53 10.55
N ASN A 84 0.02 -0.84 9.64
CA ASN A 84 -1.39 -1.05 9.35
C ASN A 84 -1.69 -2.49 8.84
N PRO A 85 -0.95 -3.04 7.86
CA PRO A 85 -1.12 -4.44 7.46
C PRO A 85 -0.88 -5.43 8.62
N LEU A 86 0.15 -5.19 9.44
CA LEU A 86 0.46 -6.02 10.59
C LEU A 86 -0.66 -6.00 11.64
N LEU A 87 -1.13 -4.80 12.01
CA LEU A 87 -2.23 -4.63 12.96
C LEU A 87 -3.50 -5.31 12.43
N ASN A 88 -3.77 -5.21 11.13
CA ASN A 88 -4.90 -5.89 10.52
C ASN A 88 -4.82 -7.40 10.68
N VAL A 89 -3.65 -8.03 10.48
CA VAL A 89 -3.48 -9.47 10.68
C VAL A 89 -3.55 -9.88 12.16
N ILE A 90 -2.98 -9.10 13.07
CA ILE A 90 -2.99 -9.41 14.50
C ILE A 90 -4.39 -9.30 15.07
N PHE A 91 -5.14 -8.25 14.69
CA PHE A 91 -6.46 -7.96 15.26
C PHE A 91 -7.63 -8.58 14.49
N SER A 92 -7.42 -9.09 13.28
CA SER A 92 -8.42 -9.84 12.56
C SER A 92 -8.69 -11.19 13.22
N LYS A 93 -9.74 -11.27 14.04
CA LYS A 93 -10.24 -12.50 14.65
C LYS A 93 -10.78 -13.56 13.64
N LYS A 94 -10.60 -13.37 12.33
CA LYS A 94 -11.28 -14.13 11.25
C LYS A 94 -10.35 -14.71 10.17
N HIS A 95 -9.04 -14.77 10.42
CA HIS A 95 -8.10 -15.40 9.48
C HIS A 95 -7.97 -16.90 9.77
N LEU A 96 -8.40 -17.74 8.83
CA LEU A 96 -8.20 -19.19 8.88
C LEU A 96 -6.92 -19.54 8.12
N ARG A 97 -5.95 -20.10 8.83
CA ARG A 97 -4.69 -20.55 8.24
C ARG A 97 -4.88 -21.88 7.51
N ASP A 98 -4.30 -22.01 6.32
CA ASP A 98 -4.38 -23.24 5.52
C ASP A 98 -3.03 -23.96 5.44
N TYR A 99 -2.88 -25.00 6.25
CA TYR A 99 -1.64 -25.77 6.33
C TYR A 99 -1.38 -26.63 5.09
N ASN A 100 -2.40 -27.00 4.32
CA ASN A 100 -2.23 -27.86 3.16
C ASN A 100 -1.51 -27.12 2.04
N ILE A 101 -1.97 -25.91 1.73
CA ILE A 101 -1.33 -25.04 0.73
C ILE A 101 0.07 -24.63 1.22
N GLU A 102 0.24 -24.30 2.50
CA GLU A 102 1.56 -23.98 3.05
C GLU A 102 2.55 -25.13 2.92
N ASN A 103 2.12 -26.38 3.14
CA ASN A 103 2.97 -27.54 2.99
C ASN A 103 3.34 -27.80 1.53
N GLN A 104 2.40 -27.64 0.60
CA GLN A 104 2.70 -27.70 -0.84
C GLN A 104 3.73 -26.64 -1.25
N LEU A 105 3.53 -25.39 -0.82
CA LEU A 105 4.48 -24.31 -1.08
C LEU A 105 5.87 -24.60 -0.49
N LYS A 106 5.94 -25.17 0.72
CA LYS A 106 7.22 -25.59 1.34
C LYS A 106 7.93 -26.66 0.53
N MET A 107 7.21 -27.64 -0.04
CA MET A 107 7.78 -28.65 -0.93
C MET A 107 8.37 -28.01 -2.20
N GLU A 108 7.83 -26.87 -2.63
CA GLU A 108 8.31 -26.06 -3.75
C GLU A 108 9.36 -25.00 -3.32
N ASN A 109 9.97 -25.15 -2.14
CA ASN A 109 10.94 -24.22 -1.54
C ASN A 109 10.40 -22.78 -1.31
N GLN A 110 9.08 -22.64 -1.16
CA GLN A 110 8.42 -21.39 -0.84
C GLN A 110 7.90 -21.42 0.60
N ASN A 111 8.56 -20.68 1.51
CA ASN A 111 8.12 -20.58 2.90
C ASN A 111 7.21 -19.36 3.11
N PHE A 112 5.93 -19.50 2.76
CA PHE A 112 4.88 -18.49 2.97
C PHE A 112 3.77 -19.06 3.86
N LYS A 113 3.15 -18.19 4.66
CA LYS A 113 1.94 -18.50 5.41
C LYS A 113 0.72 -18.05 4.62
N VAL A 114 -0.31 -18.89 4.53
CA VAL A 114 -1.51 -18.60 3.73
C VAL A 114 -2.73 -18.54 4.65
N TYR A 115 -3.42 -17.41 4.62
CA TYR A 115 -4.61 -17.15 5.43
C TYR A 115 -5.80 -16.84 4.54
N PHE A 116 -6.96 -17.34 4.94
CA PHE A 116 -8.23 -17.04 4.29
C PHE A 116 -9.14 -16.18 5.18
N THR A 117 -9.79 -15.17 4.60
CA THR A 117 -10.68 -14.24 5.33
C THR A 117 -12.09 -14.16 4.75
N ASP A 118 -13.09 -14.03 5.63
CA ASP A 118 -14.49 -13.73 5.28
C ASP A 118 -14.78 -12.23 5.17
N LYS A 119 -13.98 -11.41 5.87
CA LYS A 119 -14.10 -9.94 5.84
C LYS A 119 -13.14 -9.41 4.77
N MET A 120 -13.69 -9.06 3.62
CA MET A 120 -13.15 -8.04 2.73
C MET A 120 -14.34 -7.21 2.23
N SER A 121 -14.27 -5.88 2.40
CA SER A 121 -15.25 -4.95 1.84
C SER A 121 -15.39 -5.17 0.33
N SER A 122 -16.62 -5.02 -0.15
CA SER A 122 -17.21 -5.56 -1.38
C SER A 122 -16.50 -5.36 -2.72
N ASN A 123 -15.32 -4.75 -2.81
CA ASN A 123 -14.81 -4.33 -4.12
C ASN A 123 -13.35 -4.64 -4.49
N ALA A 124 -12.57 -5.32 -3.65
CA ALA A 124 -11.34 -5.94 -4.10
C ALA A 124 -11.24 -7.33 -3.47
N ILE A 125 -11.21 -8.33 -4.33
CA ILE A 125 -10.67 -9.62 -3.99
C ILE A 125 -9.17 -9.40 -3.72
N ALA A 126 -8.86 -8.94 -2.52
CA ALA A 126 -7.51 -8.57 -2.14
C ALA A 126 -6.80 -9.83 -1.70
N THR A 127 -6.13 -10.45 -2.66
CA THR A 127 -4.88 -11.13 -2.37
C THR A 127 -3.88 -10.06 -1.90
N GLY A 128 -3.25 -10.28 -0.76
CA GLY A 128 -2.36 -9.29 -0.17
C GLY A 128 -1.20 -9.97 0.51
N ILE A 129 0.01 -9.63 0.06
CA ILE A 129 1.23 -10.08 0.71
C ILE A 129 1.70 -9.07 1.76
N ILE A 130 1.97 -9.56 2.97
CA ILE A 130 2.72 -8.79 3.97
C ILE A 130 4.18 -9.25 3.87
N PRO A 131 5.03 -8.48 3.17
CA PRO A 131 6.29 -8.98 2.63
C PRO A 131 7.27 -9.36 3.75
N PHE A 132 7.35 -8.54 4.80
CA PHE A 132 8.22 -8.81 5.95
C PHE A 132 7.84 -10.08 6.72
N TYR A 133 6.60 -10.53 6.61
CA TYR A 133 6.08 -11.69 7.35
C TYR A 133 5.82 -12.90 6.45
N LYS A 134 6.00 -12.76 5.12
CA LYS A 134 5.68 -13.78 4.11
C LYS A 134 4.26 -14.33 4.28
N ILE A 135 3.31 -13.45 4.56
CA ILE A 135 1.90 -13.78 4.78
C ILE A 135 1.14 -13.44 3.51
N ILE A 136 0.42 -14.40 2.93
CA ILE A 136 -0.52 -14.21 1.83
C ILE A 136 -1.93 -14.33 2.41
N ILE A 137 -2.75 -13.30 2.22
CA ILE A 137 -4.15 -13.30 2.62
C ILE A 137 -5.00 -13.44 1.37
N ILE A 138 -5.92 -14.39 1.33
CA ILE A 138 -6.82 -14.65 0.20
C ILE A 138 -8.27 -14.60 0.70
N SER A 139 -9.21 -14.12 -0.12
CA SER A 139 -10.63 -14.18 0.26
C SER A 139 -11.14 -15.63 0.24
N LYS A 140 -12.03 -16.01 1.16
CA LYS A 140 -12.64 -17.35 1.09
C LYS A 140 -13.43 -17.58 -0.18
N ASN A 141 -14.07 -16.53 -0.72
CA ASN A 141 -14.81 -16.59 -1.97
C ASN A 141 -13.91 -17.02 -3.14
N LEU A 142 -12.69 -16.50 -3.23
CA LEU A 142 -11.73 -16.95 -4.24
C LEU A 142 -11.42 -18.43 -4.12
N LYS A 143 -11.14 -18.90 -2.90
CA LYS A 143 -10.79 -20.29 -2.67
C LYS A 143 -11.87 -21.25 -3.15
N SER A 144 -13.15 -20.89 -2.95
CA SER A 144 -14.28 -21.72 -3.37
C SER A 144 -14.61 -21.63 -4.85
N SER A 145 -14.19 -20.57 -5.53
CA SER A 145 -14.57 -20.30 -6.92
C SER A 145 -13.50 -20.64 -7.96
N LEU A 146 -12.25 -20.81 -7.53
CA LEU A 146 -11.13 -21.14 -8.41
C LEU A 146 -10.79 -22.62 -8.33
N ASN A 147 -10.33 -23.20 -9.45
CA ASN A 147 -9.69 -24.51 -9.42
C ASN A 147 -8.25 -24.41 -8.86
N ASP A 148 -7.64 -25.56 -8.58
CA ASP A 148 -6.31 -25.62 -7.95
C ASP A 148 -5.24 -24.91 -8.77
N ALA A 149 -5.27 -25.01 -10.11
CA ALA A 149 -4.30 -24.37 -10.99
C ALA A 149 -4.43 -22.84 -10.98
N GLU A 150 -5.66 -22.33 -11.04
CA GLU A 150 -5.96 -20.90 -10.98
C GLU A 150 -5.60 -20.31 -9.60
N LEU A 151 -5.95 -21.02 -8.52
CA LEU A 151 -5.60 -20.61 -7.17
C LEU A 151 -4.08 -20.58 -6.98
N LYS A 152 -3.37 -21.59 -7.48
CA LYS A 152 -1.91 -21.65 -7.45
C LYS A 152 -1.30 -20.50 -8.27
N ALA A 153 -1.85 -20.18 -9.44
CA ALA A 153 -1.41 -19.04 -10.25
C ALA A 153 -1.55 -17.70 -9.51
N ILE A 154 -2.65 -17.47 -8.79
CA ILE A 154 -2.81 -16.25 -7.96
C ILE A 154 -1.82 -16.23 -6.78
N ILE A 155 -1.63 -17.35 -6.09
CA ILE A 155 -0.65 -17.45 -5.00
C ILE A 155 0.76 -17.11 -5.52
N TYR A 156 1.13 -17.63 -6.68
CA TYR A 156 2.44 -17.37 -7.26
C TYR A 156 2.59 -15.94 -7.79
N HIS A 157 1.51 -15.30 -8.24
CA HIS A 157 1.49 -13.87 -8.53
C HIS A 157 1.84 -13.05 -7.27
N GLU A 158 1.21 -13.35 -6.13
CA GLU A 158 1.54 -12.72 -4.84
C GLU A 158 2.99 -12.99 -4.39
N ILE A 159 3.46 -14.23 -4.54
CA ILE A 159 4.88 -14.57 -4.29
C ILE A 159 5.80 -13.76 -5.20
N GLY A 160 5.40 -13.51 -6.45
CA GLY A 160 6.11 -12.67 -7.40
C GLY A 160 6.33 -11.26 -6.89
N HIS A 161 5.29 -10.63 -6.31
CA HIS A 161 5.43 -9.32 -5.65
C HIS A 161 6.47 -9.32 -4.53
N HIS A 162 6.52 -10.38 -3.72
CA HIS A 162 7.55 -10.51 -2.68
C HIS A 162 8.93 -10.79 -3.26
N LYS A 163 9.08 -11.75 -4.18
CA LYS A 163 10.38 -12.15 -4.75
C LYS A 163 11.07 -11.00 -5.47
N LYS A 164 10.30 -10.12 -6.10
CA LYS A 164 10.80 -8.91 -6.77
C LYS A 164 10.83 -7.68 -5.86
N ASN A 165 10.59 -7.84 -4.56
CA ASN A 165 10.63 -6.77 -3.56
C ASN A 165 9.71 -5.57 -3.88
N HIS A 166 8.58 -5.78 -4.58
CA HIS A 166 7.72 -4.70 -5.07
C HIS A 166 7.28 -3.75 -3.96
N ILE A 167 6.85 -4.28 -2.82
CA ILE A 167 6.38 -3.46 -1.68
C ILE A 167 7.53 -2.66 -1.05
N PHE A 168 8.72 -3.25 -0.92
CA PHE A 168 9.90 -2.55 -0.39
C PHE A 168 10.36 -1.44 -1.35
N THR A 169 10.42 -1.73 -2.66
CA THR A 169 10.71 -0.75 -3.70
C THR A 169 9.73 0.42 -3.65
N MET A 170 8.42 0.12 -3.55
CA MET A 170 7.39 1.16 -3.43
C MET A 170 7.50 1.95 -2.13
N TYR A 171 7.85 1.32 -1.01
CA TYR A 171 8.08 2.00 0.26
C TYR A 171 9.22 3.02 0.14
N ILE A 172 10.40 2.58 -0.33
CA ILE A 172 11.58 3.44 -0.48
C ILE A 172 11.32 4.57 -1.48
N LEU A 173 10.71 4.24 -2.63
CA LEU A 173 10.35 5.23 -3.64
C LEU A 173 9.45 6.34 -3.06
N ASN A 174 8.40 5.95 -2.34
CA ASN A 174 7.48 6.91 -1.72
C ASN A 174 8.16 7.77 -0.65
N VAL A 175 9.04 7.18 0.16
CA VAL A 175 9.84 7.93 1.15
C VAL A 175 10.73 8.96 0.45
N ILE A 176 11.43 8.58 -0.61
CA ILE A 176 12.32 9.48 -1.37
C ILE A 176 11.51 10.61 -2.03
N ILE A 177 10.44 10.27 -2.73
CA ILE A 177 9.60 11.25 -3.44
C ILE A 177 9.01 12.25 -2.45
N PHE A 178 8.43 11.76 -1.36
CA PHE A 178 7.77 12.63 -0.38
C PHE A 178 8.77 13.50 0.39
N THR A 179 9.94 12.94 0.74
CA THR A 179 11.04 13.73 1.32
C THR A 179 11.48 14.84 0.37
N THR A 180 11.71 14.51 -0.90
CA THR A 180 12.11 15.48 -1.93
C THR A 180 11.06 16.57 -2.10
N TYR A 181 9.79 16.19 -2.11
CA TYR A 181 8.67 17.13 -2.17
C TYR A 181 8.64 18.07 -0.96
N LEU A 182 8.71 17.54 0.26
CA LEU A 182 8.69 18.35 1.48
C LEU A 182 9.89 19.28 1.57
N TYR A 183 11.06 18.80 1.17
CA TYR A 183 12.26 19.63 1.15
C TYR A 183 12.14 20.77 0.13
N GLY A 184 11.71 20.48 -1.11
CA GLY A 184 11.45 21.52 -2.11
C GLY A 184 10.36 22.51 -1.68
N TYR A 185 9.30 22.01 -1.03
CA TYR A 185 8.23 22.85 -0.49
C TYR A 185 8.75 23.76 0.63
N SER A 186 9.66 23.29 1.48
CA SER A 186 10.26 24.11 2.54
C SER A 186 11.07 25.29 2.00
N TRP A 187 11.67 25.15 0.82
CA TRP A 187 12.35 26.26 0.15
C TRP A 187 11.33 27.23 -0.45
N LEU A 188 10.25 26.71 -1.02
CA LEU A 188 9.17 27.52 -1.57
C LEU A 188 8.46 28.33 -0.47
N SER A 189 8.28 27.77 0.72
CA SER A 189 7.65 28.45 1.85
C SER A 189 8.49 29.59 2.42
N ASP A 190 9.82 29.47 2.32
CA ASP A 190 10.75 30.49 2.78
C ASP A 190 10.96 31.60 1.71
N TYR A 191 10.38 31.45 0.51
CA TYR A 191 10.54 32.39 -0.59
C TYR A 191 9.58 33.58 -0.49
N GLU A 192 10.12 34.80 -0.50
CA GLU A 192 9.34 36.03 -0.54
C GLU A 192 8.89 36.36 -1.97
N PHE A 193 7.61 36.11 -2.25
CA PHE A 193 7.03 36.42 -3.56
C PHE A 193 6.80 37.93 -3.73
N GLN A 194 7.10 38.43 -4.93
CA GLN A 194 6.90 39.83 -5.30
C GLN A 194 5.42 40.27 -5.29
N SER A 195 4.48 39.33 -5.43
CA SER A 195 3.05 39.61 -5.37
C SER A 195 2.25 38.41 -4.89
N LYS A 196 1.05 38.67 -4.36
CA LYS A 196 0.08 37.63 -3.96
C LYS A 196 -0.36 36.73 -5.11
N PHE A 197 -0.31 37.22 -6.35
CA PHE A 197 -0.60 36.41 -7.52
C PHE A 197 0.46 35.31 -7.71
N TYR A 198 1.75 35.66 -7.66
CA TYR A 198 2.83 34.68 -7.80
C TYR A 198 2.90 33.70 -6.62
N GLU A 199 2.62 34.18 -5.40
CA GLU A 199 2.46 33.30 -4.23
C GLU A 199 1.36 32.26 -4.47
N GLY A 200 0.16 32.70 -4.88
CA GLY A 200 -0.96 31.79 -5.18
C GLY A 200 -0.65 30.81 -6.31
N LEU A 201 -0.02 31.27 -7.39
CA LEU A 201 0.41 30.42 -8.50
C LEU A 201 1.42 29.36 -8.05
N SER A 202 2.36 29.72 -7.18
CA SER A 202 3.35 28.78 -6.64
C SER A 202 2.71 27.67 -5.81
N VAL A 203 1.71 28.01 -4.98
CA VAL A 203 0.95 27.05 -4.18
C VAL A 203 0.18 26.09 -5.07
N PHE A 204 -0.48 26.61 -6.12
CA PHE A 204 -1.18 25.79 -7.11
C PHE A 204 -0.23 24.81 -7.81
N LEU A 205 0.91 25.30 -8.32
CA LEU A 205 1.90 24.47 -9.01
C LEU A 205 2.52 23.43 -8.07
N SER A 206 2.80 23.80 -6.81
CA SER A 206 3.27 22.85 -5.80
C SER A 206 2.24 21.74 -5.54
N GLY A 207 0.95 22.10 -5.44
CA GLY A 207 -0.12 21.12 -5.29
C GLY A 207 -0.24 20.18 -6.51
N ALA A 208 -0.11 20.71 -7.72
CA ALA A 208 -0.08 19.91 -8.93
C ALA A 208 1.13 18.96 -8.97
N MET A 209 2.31 19.44 -8.56
CA MET A 209 3.52 18.62 -8.43
C MET A 209 3.37 17.55 -7.36
N PHE A 210 2.71 17.83 -6.25
CA PHE A 210 2.37 16.82 -5.25
C PHE A 210 1.50 15.71 -5.84
N GLY A 211 0.44 16.07 -6.56
CA GLY A 211 -0.44 15.10 -7.22
C GLY A 211 0.29 14.25 -8.27
N LEU A 212 1.20 14.85 -9.04
CA LEU A 212 2.01 14.11 -10.00
C LEU A 212 2.99 13.17 -9.29
N ALA A 213 3.79 13.70 -8.37
CA ALA A 213 4.91 12.99 -7.74
C ALA A 213 4.44 11.95 -6.72
N CYS A 214 3.54 12.32 -5.81
CA CYS A 214 3.12 11.45 -4.70
C CYS A 214 1.92 10.55 -5.04
N TYR A 215 1.17 10.85 -6.11
CA TYR A 215 0.02 10.04 -6.53
C TYR A 215 0.21 9.41 -7.92
N TYR A 216 0.38 10.19 -8.98
CA TYR A 216 0.39 9.62 -10.35
C TYR A 216 1.58 8.68 -10.59
N ILE A 217 2.82 9.12 -10.29
CA ILE A 217 4.04 8.35 -10.56
C ILE A 217 4.05 7.00 -9.81
N PRO A 218 3.83 6.94 -8.47
CA PRO A 218 3.82 5.69 -7.73
C PRO A 218 2.75 4.72 -8.24
N ASN A 219 1.54 5.23 -8.53
CA ASN A 219 0.48 4.39 -9.09
C ASN A 219 0.83 3.86 -10.48
N LYS A 220 1.47 4.68 -11.32
CA LYS A 220 1.92 4.22 -12.63
C LYS A 220 3.05 3.20 -12.54
N ILE A 221 3.87 3.23 -11.49
CA ILE A 221 4.87 2.18 -11.25
C ILE A 221 4.20 0.89 -10.81
N LEU A 222 3.24 0.93 -9.87
CA LEU A 222 2.44 -0.23 -9.47
C LEU A 222 1.85 -0.95 -10.68
N TYR A 223 1.33 -0.19 -11.65
CA TYR A 223 0.82 -0.71 -12.92
C TYR A 223 1.80 -1.65 -13.64
N PHE A 224 3.10 -1.30 -13.68
CA PHE A 224 4.11 -2.15 -14.32
C PHE A 224 4.57 -3.31 -13.44
N LEU A 225 4.45 -3.18 -12.11
CA LEU A 225 4.77 -4.26 -11.18
C LEU A 225 3.77 -5.42 -11.30
N GLU A 226 2.53 -5.15 -11.70
CA GLU A 226 1.53 -6.20 -12.01
C GLU A 226 2.00 -7.11 -13.15
N TYR A 227 2.50 -6.54 -14.26
CA TYR A 227 3.06 -7.33 -15.37
C TYR A 227 4.21 -8.22 -14.91
N GLN A 228 5.08 -7.68 -14.05
CA GLN A 228 6.21 -8.42 -13.52
C GLN A 228 5.77 -9.59 -12.63
N ALA A 229 4.69 -9.45 -11.88
CA ALA A 229 4.12 -10.50 -11.05
C ALA A 229 3.37 -11.55 -11.89
N ASP A 230 2.65 -11.12 -12.93
CA ASP A 230 2.00 -12.01 -13.91
C ASP A 230 3.02 -12.90 -14.62
N SER A 231 4.08 -12.31 -15.18
CA SER A 231 5.14 -13.06 -15.84
C SER A 231 5.88 -14.00 -14.89
N PHE A 232 6.03 -13.62 -13.60
CA PHE A 232 6.62 -14.51 -12.60
C PHE A 232 5.71 -15.73 -12.34
N SER A 233 4.41 -15.52 -12.15
CA SER A 233 3.47 -16.63 -11.96
C SER A 233 3.43 -17.58 -13.16
N ALA A 234 3.34 -17.01 -14.37
CA ALA A 234 3.31 -17.79 -15.60
C ALA A 234 4.59 -18.59 -15.86
N SER A 235 5.74 -18.12 -15.38
CA SER A 235 6.99 -18.87 -15.45
C SER A 235 7.02 -20.13 -14.58
N ILE A 236 6.08 -20.26 -13.62
CA ILE A 236 6.02 -21.37 -12.67
C ILE A 236 4.81 -22.29 -12.94
N ASN A 237 3.63 -21.72 -13.16
CA ASN A 237 2.38 -22.48 -13.33
C ASN A 237 1.80 -22.35 -14.74
N ASP A 238 2.63 -22.12 -15.77
CA ASP A 238 2.23 -21.87 -17.15
C ASP A 238 1.38 -20.61 -17.41
N LYS A 239 1.43 -20.12 -18.66
CA LYS A 239 0.74 -18.89 -19.09
C LYS A 239 -0.78 -19.06 -19.07
N GLU A 240 -1.29 -20.25 -19.39
CA GLU A 240 -2.72 -20.52 -19.56
C GLU A 240 -3.45 -20.51 -18.21
N SER A 241 -2.83 -21.10 -17.17
CA SER A 241 -3.37 -21.09 -15.81
C SER A 241 -3.46 -19.67 -15.26
N MET A 242 -2.48 -18.80 -15.54
CA MET A 242 -2.53 -17.40 -15.13
C MET A 242 -3.59 -16.61 -15.90
N ILE A 243 -3.72 -16.82 -17.23
CA ILE A 243 -4.78 -16.18 -18.03
C ILE A 243 -6.17 -16.60 -17.53
N LYS A 244 -6.38 -17.90 -17.29
CA LYS A 244 -7.65 -18.41 -16.71
C LYS A 244 -7.93 -17.80 -15.35
N ALA A 245 -6.92 -17.70 -14.49
CA ALA A 245 -7.05 -17.08 -13.17
C ALA A 245 -7.48 -15.60 -13.27
N LEU A 246 -6.90 -14.83 -14.19
CA LEU A 246 -7.28 -13.44 -14.44
C LEU A 246 -8.72 -13.30 -14.94
N ILE A 247 -9.16 -14.19 -15.84
CA ILE A 247 -10.54 -14.20 -16.35
C ILE A 247 -11.52 -14.58 -15.24
N SER A 248 -11.21 -15.59 -14.43
CA SER A 248 -12.02 -15.97 -13.27
C SER A 248 -12.09 -14.83 -12.25
N LEU A 249 -10.97 -14.15 -11.98
CA LEU A 249 -10.91 -13.01 -11.08
C LEU A 249 -11.74 -11.82 -11.59
N ASP A 250 -11.72 -11.54 -12.89
CA ASP A 250 -12.55 -10.47 -13.48
C ASP A 250 -14.05 -10.76 -13.34
N LYS A 251 -14.46 -12.00 -13.58
CA LYS A 251 -15.85 -12.44 -13.37
C LYS A 251 -16.28 -12.29 -11.91
N LEU A 252 -15.43 -12.69 -10.97
CA LEU A 252 -15.72 -12.60 -9.54
C LEU A 252 -15.69 -11.16 -9.00
N THR A 253 -15.15 -10.21 -9.77
CA THR A 253 -15.05 -8.80 -9.39
C THR A 253 -16.00 -7.88 -10.15
N ASP A 254 -16.94 -8.42 -10.92
CA ASP A 254 -17.90 -7.69 -11.77
C ASP A 254 -17.20 -6.80 -12.83
N GLY A 255 -16.18 -7.34 -13.50
CA GLY A 255 -15.51 -6.67 -14.62
C GLY A 255 -14.51 -5.58 -14.21
N LYS A 256 -14.02 -5.58 -12.97
CA LYS A 256 -13.06 -4.57 -12.50
C LYS A 256 -11.70 -4.68 -13.18
N LEU A 257 -11.22 -5.90 -13.46
CA LEU A 257 -9.97 -6.07 -14.17
C LEU A 257 -10.13 -5.63 -15.63
N THR A 258 -11.28 -5.89 -16.26
CA THR A 258 -11.58 -5.40 -17.61
C THR A 258 -11.56 -3.88 -17.69
N LYS A 259 -12.08 -3.18 -16.66
CA LYS A 259 -12.00 -1.71 -16.59
C LYS A 259 -10.56 -1.22 -16.39
N GLY A 260 -9.81 -1.87 -15.51
CA GLY A 260 -8.50 -1.39 -15.06
C GLY A 260 -8.59 -0.03 -14.36
N ASN A 261 -7.44 0.50 -13.93
CA ASN A 261 -7.33 1.82 -13.34
C ASN A 261 -5.87 2.33 -13.45
N ILE A 262 -5.52 3.35 -12.68
CA ILE A 262 -4.18 3.96 -12.73
C ILE A 262 -3.08 3.03 -12.20
N ASN A 263 -3.39 2.13 -11.26
CA ASN A 263 -2.43 1.23 -10.63
C ASN A 263 -2.52 -0.24 -11.06
N HIS A 264 -3.57 -0.62 -11.77
CA HIS A 264 -3.74 -1.95 -12.34
C HIS A 264 -4.04 -1.86 -13.85
N PRO A 265 -3.24 -2.54 -14.69
CA PRO A 265 -3.56 -2.72 -16.10
C PRO A 265 -4.91 -3.39 -16.29
N ASN A 266 -5.59 -3.04 -17.38
CA ASN A 266 -6.80 -3.74 -17.75
C ASN A 266 -6.49 -5.19 -18.17
N LEU A 267 -7.52 -6.05 -18.10
CA LEU A 267 -7.41 -7.48 -18.36
C LEU A 267 -6.72 -7.78 -19.70
N GLU A 268 -7.14 -7.09 -20.76
CA GLU A 268 -6.58 -7.25 -22.12
C GLU A 268 -5.06 -7.03 -22.14
N LYS A 269 -4.57 -5.97 -21.50
CA LYS A 269 -3.13 -5.69 -21.46
C LYS A 269 -2.35 -6.69 -20.61
N ARG A 270 -2.96 -7.22 -19.53
CA ARG A 270 -2.32 -8.27 -18.71
C ARG A 270 -2.19 -9.58 -19.50
N ILE A 271 -3.24 -9.95 -20.24
CA ILE A 271 -3.21 -11.13 -21.13
C ILE A 271 -2.18 -10.93 -22.24
N ALA A 272 -2.20 -9.78 -22.93
CA ALA A 272 -1.20 -9.48 -23.96
C ALA A 272 0.24 -9.52 -23.42
N ASN A 273 0.49 -9.05 -22.20
CA ASN A 273 1.81 -9.16 -21.56
C ASN A 273 2.24 -10.61 -21.29
N LEU A 274 1.28 -11.52 -21.06
CA LEU A 274 1.57 -12.94 -20.88
C LEU A 274 1.80 -13.67 -22.20
N GLU A 275 1.17 -13.23 -23.29
CA GLU A 275 1.28 -13.87 -24.61
C GLU A 275 2.58 -13.52 -25.34
N ASN A 276 3.11 -12.32 -25.12
CA ASN A 276 4.43 -11.89 -25.60
C ASN A 276 5.59 -12.62 -24.88
#